data_AF-A0A0F2PGM7-F1
#
_entry.id   AF-A0A0F2PGM7-F1
#
_cell.length_a   1.000
_cell.length_b   1.000
_cell.length_c   1.000
_cell.angle_alpha   90.00
_cell.angle_beta   90.00
_cell.angle_gamma   90.00
#
_symmetry.space_group_name_H-M   'P 1'
#
loop_
_entity.id
_entity.type
_entity.pdbx_description
1 polymer ?
#
loop_
_entity_poly.entity_id
_entity_poly.type
_entity_poly.pdbx_seq_one_letter_code
_entity_poly.pdbx_strand_id
1 'polypeptide(L)'
;MLPLNKLHQAISQAGEEGLFDKLQAVYDQVPETECDKCATCCTVPQPAYVVEFLNMFRYVNNRMPEAWPDLIANAVRYYFLELVDVNQRCPFLGSDNDCRVYEVRPFTCRLYGLLGNSVNNAEMLGNMQKLADKYRQEHGIELPEDIVKFELPRCDKVRVVNQKGKKPQDLVQLLAADIGQLETFFVPPTVVDSQYTFVPYVNHLVMSVVSEGARYRRPRVMKDFLETGRSELLEGYVEKFKNITF
;
A
#
# COMPACT_ATOMS: atom_id res chain seq x y z
N MET A 1 -10.62 8.93 -1.85
CA MET A 1 -9.84 8.17 -2.86
C MET A 1 -10.22 8.67 -4.23
N LEU A 2 -9.24 8.80 -5.13
CA LEU A 2 -9.48 9.29 -6.48
C LEU A 2 -10.26 8.25 -7.29
N PRO A 3 -11.45 8.56 -7.82
CA PRO A 3 -12.17 7.61 -8.67
C PRO A 3 -11.43 7.42 -10.00
N LEU A 4 -11.60 6.24 -10.63
CA LEU A 4 -10.92 5.87 -11.87
C LEU A 4 -11.01 6.95 -12.97
N ASN A 5 -12.18 7.54 -13.17
CA ASN A 5 -12.41 8.58 -14.17
C ASN A 5 -11.66 9.91 -13.91
N LYS A 6 -11.08 10.08 -12.73
CA LYS A 6 -10.24 11.24 -12.35
C LYS A 6 -8.76 10.90 -12.30
N LEU A 7 -8.39 9.64 -12.45
CA LEU A 7 -7.02 9.18 -12.25
C LEU A 7 -6.06 9.76 -13.29
N HIS A 8 -6.40 9.66 -14.58
CA HIS A 8 -5.61 10.26 -15.66
C HIS A 8 -5.50 11.78 -15.57
N GLN A 9 -6.61 12.44 -15.20
CA GLN A 9 -6.61 13.88 -14.97
C GLN A 9 -5.64 14.25 -13.84
N ALA A 10 -5.69 13.54 -12.72
CA ALA A 10 -4.80 13.77 -11.59
C ALA A 10 -3.33 13.53 -11.96
N ILE A 11 -3.03 12.48 -12.75
CA ILE A 11 -1.68 12.20 -13.24
C ILE A 11 -1.18 13.32 -14.18
N SER A 12 -2.02 13.80 -15.10
CA SER A 12 -1.66 14.91 -16.00
C SER A 12 -1.32 16.17 -15.22
N GLN A 13 -2.20 16.57 -14.31
CA GLN A 13 -2.02 17.75 -13.46
C GLN A 13 -0.77 17.62 -12.59
N ALA A 14 -0.53 16.44 -12.00
CA ALA A 14 0.68 16.18 -11.23
C ALA A 14 1.96 16.32 -12.07
N GLY A 15 1.89 15.90 -13.34
CA GLY A 15 2.99 16.05 -14.30
C GLY A 15 3.25 17.49 -14.68
N GLU A 16 2.21 18.24 -15.04
CA GLU A 16 2.28 19.66 -15.39
C GLU A 16 2.86 20.52 -14.26
N GLU A 17 2.52 20.20 -13.01
CA GLU A 17 3.00 20.89 -11.81
C GLU A 17 4.38 20.38 -11.31
N GLY A 18 4.99 19.44 -12.03
CA GLY A 18 6.29 18.85 -11.70
C GLY A 18 6.31 18.09 -10.38
N LEU A 19 5.17 17.58 -9.90
CA LEU A 19 5.07 16.89 -8.61
C LEU A 19 5.91 15.62 -8.56
N PHE A 20 6.03 14.92 -9.69
CA PHE A 20 6.83 13.70 -9.76
C PHE A 20 8.34 13.96 -9.67
N ASP A 21 8.81 15.06 -10.26
CA ASP A 21 10.21 15.47 -10.17
C ASP A 21 10.53 15.95 -8.75
N LYS A 22 9.61 16.70 -8.14
CA LYS A 22 9.70 17.10 -6.72
C LYS A 22 9.71 15.87 -5.80
N LEU A 23 8.84 14.88 -6.06
CA LEU A 23 8.82 13.62 -5.31
C LEU A 23 10.16 12.87 -5.44
N GLN A 24 10.70 12.81 -6.67
CA GLN A 24 12.00 12.19 -6.90
C GLN A 24 13.12 12.93 -6.13
N ALA A 25 13.12 14.26 -6.15
CA ALA A 25 14.09 15.05 -5.39
C ALA A 25 14.00 14.80 -3.87
N VAL A 26 12.80 14.54 -3.34
CA VAL A 26 12.60 14.12 -1.95
C VAL A 26 13.19 12.73 -1.72
N TYR A 27 12.96 11.77 -2.62
CA TYR A 27 13.55 10.44 -2.54
C TYR A 27 15.06 10.42 -2.69
N ASP A 28 15.66 11.34 -3.43
CA ASP A 28 17.11 11.44 -3.61
C ASP A 28 17.84 11.84 -2.30
N GLN A 29 17.08 12.30 -1.29
CA GLN A 29 17.59 12.52 0.07
C GLN A 29 17.76 11.22 0.87
N VAL A 30 17.14 10.11 0.43
CA VAL A 30 17.24 8.80 1.06
C VAL A 30 18.52 8.11 0.62
N PRO A 31 19.29 7.50 1.54
CA PRO A 31 20.46 6.70 1.18
C PRO A 31 20.11 5.61 0.16
N GLU A 32 21.02 5.35 -0.77
CA GLU A 32 20.84 4.25 -1.71
C GLU A 32 21.02 2.93 -0.96
N THR A 33 20.20 1.94 -1.31
CA THR A 33 20.17 0.65 -0.61
C THR A 33 20.19 -0.53 -1.58
N GLU A 34 20.87 -1.60 -1.16
CA GLU A 34 20.75 -2.94 -1.71
C GLU A 34 19.96 -3.83 -0.74
N CYS A 35 19.21 -4.79 -1.29
CA CYS A 35 18.39 -5.74 -0.53
C CYS A 35 18.49 -7.12 -1.17
N ASP A 36 18.50 -8.17 -0.35
CA ASP A 36 18.52 -9.58 -0.78
C ASP A 36 17.22 -10.05 -1.47
N LYS A 37 16.24 -9.15 -1.63
CA LYS A 37 14.94 -9.41 -2.29
C LYS A 37 14.16 -10.60 -1.72
N CYS A 38 14.23 -10.81 -0.41
CA CYS A 38 13.55 -11.93 0.27
C CYS A 38 12.02 -11.76 0.44
N ALA A 39 11.44 -10.66 -0.06
CA ALA A 39 10.00 -10.35 -0.01
C ALA A 39 9.34 -10.26 1.38
N THR A 40 10.09 -10.29 2.49
CA THR A 40 9.51 -10.16 3.84
C THR A 40 8.73 -8.84 4.01
N CYS A 41 9.21 -7.73 3.47
CA CYS A 41 8.48 -6.46 3.50
C CYS A 41 7.16 -6.48 2.72
N CYS A 42 7.01 -7.42 1.78
CA CYS A 42 5.84 -7.54 0.93
C CYS A 42 4.71 -8.36 1.57
N THR A 43 4.82 -8.75 2.84
CA THR A 43 3.69 -9.35 3.60
C THR A 43 2.74 -8.28 4.16
N VAL A 44 3.21 -7.03 4.28
CA VAL A 44 2.41 -5.89 4.76
C VAL A 44 2.58 -4.72 3.78
N PRO A 45 1.63 -4.51 2.85
CA PRO A 45 1.60 -3.34 2.00
C PRO A 45 1.60 -2.06 2.82
N GLN A 46 2.67 -1.29 2.66
CA GLN A 46 2.86 -0.07 3.42
C GLN A 46 1.95 1.05 2.90
N PRO A 47 1.54 1.98 3.79
CA PRO A 47 0.79 3.16 3.38
C PRO A 47 1.60 4.05 2.45
N ALA A 48 0.88 4.73 1.56
CA ALA A 48 1.43 5.64 0.57
C ALA A 48 0.54 6.87 0.47
N TYR A 49 1.16 8.02 0.20
CA TYR A 49 0.45 9.24 -0.12
C TYR A 49 -0.15 9.19 -1.54
N VAL A 50 -1.16 10.01 -1.81
CA VAL A 50 -1.80 10.06 -3.13
C VAL A 50 -0.78 10.32 -4.25
N VAL A 51 0.15 11.26 -4.05
CA VAL A 51 1.20 11.57 -5.05
C VAL A 51 2.10 10.35 -5.37
N GLU A 52 2.39 9.52 -4.38
CA GLU A 52 3.18 8.29 -4.56
C GLU A 52 2.35 7.23 -5.30
N PHE A 53 1.07 7.09 -4.95
CA PHE A 53 0.13 6.23 -5.67
C PHE A 53 0.04 6.60 -7.15
N LEU A 54 -0.09 7.90 -7.47
CA LEU A 54 -0.12 8.38 -8.85
C LEU A 54 1.19 8.10 -9.58
N ASN A 55 2.33 8.25 -8.91
CA ASN A 55 3.64 7.97 -9.52
C ASN A 55 3.78 6.49 -9.89
N MET A 56 3.41 5.60 -8.97
CA MET A 56 3.40 4.15 -9.19
C MET A 56 2.43 3.75 -10.31
N PHE A 57 1.20 4.28 -10.28
CA PHE A 57 0.20 3.99 -11.30
C PHE A 57 0.69 4.41 -12.70
N ARG A 58 1.23 5.63 -12.83
CA ARG A 58 1.84 6.14 -14.06
C ARG A 58 2.99 5.25 -14.53
N TYR A 59 3.85 4.79 -13.62
CA TYR A 59 4.96 3.90 -13.95
C TYR A 59 4.46 2.57 -14.54
N VAL A 60 3.44 1.94 -13.93
CA VAL A 60 2.85 0.69 -14.46
C VAL A 60 2.25 0.93 -15.85
N ASN A 61 1.45 1.99 -16.02
CA ASN A 61 0.87 2.35 -17.32
C ASN A 61 1.93 2.53 -18.43
N ASN A 62 3.07 3.12 -18.09
CA ASN A 62 4.09 3.47 -19.08
C ASN A 62 5.08 2.32 -19.36
N ARG A 63 5.28 1.40 -18.40
CA ARG A 63 6.38 0.42 -18.45
C ARG A 63 5.92 -1.02 -18.55
N MET A 64 4.71 -1.31 -18.07
CA MET A 64 4.16 -2.67 -17.99
C MET A 64 2.63 -2.68 -18.00
N PRO A 65 1.96 -2.02 -18.98
CA PRO A 65 0.50 -1.97 -19.03
C PRO A 65 -0.15 -3.37 -19.10
N GLU A 66 0.55 -4.36 -19.66
CA GLU A 66 0.13 -5.76 -19.71
C GLU A 66 0.06 -6.43 -18.34
N ALA A 67 0.69 -5.86 -17.30
CA ALA A 67 0.66 -6.41 -15.95
C ALA A 67 -0.64 -6.09 -15.20
N TRP A 68 -1.46 -5.15 -15.70
CA TRP A 68 -2.67 -4.70 -15.01
C TRP A 68 -3.66 -5.80 -14.63
N PRO A 69 -3.95 -6.79 -15.49
CA PRO A 69 -4.88 -7.85 -15.12
C PRO A 69 -4.46 -8.61 -13.86
N ASP A 70 -3.18 -8.97 -13.76
CA ASP A 70 -2.62 -9.65 -12.59
C ASP A 70 -2.61 -8.73 -11.37
N LEU A 71 -2.15 -7.48 -11.54
CA LEU A 71 -2.06 -6.50 -10.46
C LEU A 71 -3.44 -6.22 -9.85
N ILE A 72 -4.47 -6.05 -10.67
CA ILE A 72 -5.84 -5.79 -10.21
C ILE A 72 -6.44 -7.04 -9.57
N ALA A 73 -6.26 -8.21 -10.16
CA ALA A 73 -6.73 -9.46 -9.56
C ALA A 73 -6.14 -9.65 -8.15
N ASN A 74 -4.83 -9.47 -8.01
CA ASN A 74 -4.14 -9.59 -6.73
C ASN A 74 -4.52 -8.48 -5.75
N ALA A 75 -4.69 -7.25 -6.23
CA ALA A 75 -5.12 -6.12 -5.41
C ALA A 75 -6.53 -6.34 -4.85
N VAL A 76 -7.46 -6.82 -5.67
CA VAL A 76 -8.83 -7.17 -5.23
C VAL A 76 -8.78 -8.28 -4.18
N ARG A 77 -8.04 -9.37 -4.41
CA ARG A 77 -7.89 -10.45 -3.43
C ARG A 77 -7.31 -9.95 -2.11
N TYR A 78 -6.20 -9.21 -2.19
CA TYR A 78 -5.56 -8.60 -1.03
C TYR A 78 -6.56 -7.75 -0.24
N TYR A 79 -7.26 -6.82 -0.90
CA TYR A 79 -8.22 -5.94 -0.22
C TYR A 79 -9.33 -6.74 0.50
N PHE A 80 -9.87 -7.78 -0.11
CA PHE A 80 -10.92 -8.57 0.51
C PHE A 80 -10.41 -9.47 1.65
N LEU A 81 -9.18 -9.97 1.56
CA LEU A 81 -8.67 -11.03 2.44
C LEU A 81 -7.59 -10.58 3.44
N GLU A 82 -7.05 -9.35 3.36
CA GLU A 82 -5.93 -8.88 4.21
C GLU A 82 -6.18 -9.00 5.73
N LEU A 83 -7.45 -9.10 6.16
CA LEU A 83 -7.82 -9.24 7.57
C LEU A 83 -8.17 -10.68 7.99
N VAL A 84 -8.16 -11.64 7.06
CA VAL A 84 -8.56 -13.04 7.31
C VAL A 84 -7.61 -14.09 6.73
N ASP A 85 -6.61 -13.66 5.95
CA ASP A 85 -5.60 -14.56 5.38
C ASP A 85 -4.19 -13.98 5.53
N VAL A 86 -3.39 -14.60 6.38
CA VAL A 86 -1.99 -14.19 6.65
C VAL A 86 -1.05 -14.43 5.46
N ASN A 87 -1.50 -15.22 4.48
CA ASN A 87 -0.73 -15.54 3.29
C ASN A 87 -0.83 -14.47 2.21
N GLN A 88 -1.67 -13.44 2.40
CA GLN A 88 -1.73 -12.32 1.48
C GLN A 88 -0.35 -11.66 1.33
N ARG A 89 -0.08 -11.23 0.10
CA ARG A 89 1.17 -10.56 -0.30
C ARG A 89 0.85 -9.31 -1.08
N CYS A 90 1.82 -8.39 -1.12
CA CYS A 90 1.76 -7.20 -1.94
C CYS A 90 1.44 -7.57 -3.40
N PRO A 91 0.40 -6.98 -4.01
CA PRO A 91 0.02 -7.27 -5.40
C PRO A 91 1.12 -7.05 -6.43
N PHE A 92 2.12 -6.23 -6.09
CA PHE A 92 3.26 -5.90 -6.96
C PHE A 92 4.44 -6.85 -6.82
N LEU A 93 4.35 -7.84 -5.93
CA LEU A 93 5.37 -8.87 -5.79
C LEU A 93 5.26 -9.85 -6.96
N GLY A 94 6.34 -9.98 -7.73
CA GLY A 94 6.49 -10.99 -8.75
C GLY A 94 6.67 -12.39 -8.16
N SER A 95 6.47 -13.42 -8.99
CA SER A 95 6.66 -14.83 -8.59
C SER A 95 8.11 -15.18 -8.27
N ASP A 96 9.04 -14.34 -8.67
CA ASP A 96 10.48 -14.39 -8.42
C ASP A 96 10.92 -13.62 -7.16
N ASN A 97 9.96 -13.14 -6.36
CA ASN A 97 10.17 -12.24 -5.22
C ASN A 97 10.66 -10.82 -5.60
N ASP A 98 10.64 -10.45 -6.88
CA ASP A 98 10.99 -9.10 -7.31
C ASP A 98 9.77 -8.16 -7.25
N CYS A 99 9.97 -6.97 -6.69
CA CYS A 99 8.94 -5.94 -6.70
C CYS A 99 8.87 -5.28 -8.08
N ARG A 100 7.74 -5.44 -8.79
CA ARG A 100 7.52 -4.89 -10.14
C ARG A 100 7.62 -3.36 -10.21
N VAL A 101 7.47 -2.68 -9.07
CA VAL A 101 7.48 -1.21 -8.92
C VAL A 101 8.60 -0.74 -8.00
N TYR A 102 9.69 -1.51 -7.90
CA TYR A 102 10.78 -1.23 -6.96
C TYR A 102 11.33 0.20 -7.11
N GLU A 103 11.54 0.68 -8.32
CA GLU A 103 12.12 2.01 -8.60
C GLU A 103 11.24 3.16 -8.09
N VAL A 104 9.92 2.98 -8.12
CA VAL A 104 8.92 3.99 -7.74
C VAL A 104 8.20 3.64 -6.44
N ARG A 105 8.76 2.73 -5.64
CA ARG A 105 8.17 2.30 -4.36
C ARG A 105 7.94 3.49 -3.41
N PRO A 106 6.89 3.48 -2.57
CA PRO A 106 6.61 4.56 -1.62
C PRO A 106 7.73 4.72 -0.58
N PHE A 107 7.79 5.88 0.07
CA PHE A 107 8.82 6.21 1.04
C PHE A 107 8.85 5.22 2.21
N THR A 108 7.68 4.74 2.65
CA THR A 108 7.55 3.71 3.69
C THR A 108 8.27 2.40 3.32
N CYS A 109 8.14 1.95 2.07
CA CYS A 109 8.89 0.83 1.53
C CYS A 109 10.39 1.12 1.39
N ARG A 110 10.79 2.37 1.10
CA ARG A 110 12.21 2.76 1.01
C ARG A 110 12.91 2.79 2.37
N LEU A 111 12.18 3.17 3.40
CA LEU A 111 12.69 3.28 4.77
C LEU A 111 12.71 1.93 5.50
N TYR A 112 11.95 0.94 5.05
CA TYR A 112 11.98 -0.39 5.65
C TYR A 112 13.39 -1.01 5.55
N GLY A 113 13.94 -1.41 6.70
CA GLY A 113 15.34 -1.86 6.83
C GLY A 113 16.35 -0.75 7.14
N LEU A 114 15.99 0.53 6.97
CA LEU A 114 16.83 1.67 7.39
C LEU A 114 16.57 2.11 8.83
N LEU A 115 15.34 1.93 9.33
CA LEU A 115 14.89 2.51 10.60
C LEU A 115 15.35 1.78 11.88
N GLY A 116 16.21 0.77 11.77
CA GLY A 116 16.79 0.09 12.94
C GLY A 116 15.75 -0.34 14.00
N ASN A 117 16.14 -0.28 15.28
CA ASN A 117 15.34 -0.79 16.40
C ASN A 117 14.26 0.18 16.94
N SER A 118 13.95 1.29 16.26
CA SER A 118 13.18 2.39 16.87
C SER A 118 11.66 2.36 16.66
N VAL A 119 11.09 1.31 16.07
CA VAL A 119 9.63 1.22 15.90
C VAL A 119 9.03 0.40 17.05
N ASN A 120 8.25 1.06 17.90
CA ASN A 120 7.44 0.41 18.93
C ASN A 120 6.12 -0.07 18.30
N ASN A 121 5.93 -1.38 18.19
CA ASN A 121 4.75 -1.97 17.57
C ASN A 121 3.50 -1.97 18.48
N ALA A 122 3.60 -1.55 19.74
CA ALA A 122 2.49 -1.60 20.70
C ALA A 122 1.26 -0.81 20.23
N GLU A 123 1.47 0.36 19.60
CA GLU A 123 0.36 1.15 19.04
C GLU A 123 -0.32 0.42 17.88
N MET A 124 0.47 -0.16 16.97
CA MET A 124 -0.06 -0.95 15.85
C MET A 124 -0.89 -2.13 16.33
N LEU A 125 -0.38 -2.90 17.31
CA LEU A 125 -1.11 -4.00 17.92
C LEU A 125 -2.39 -3.54 18.61
N GLY A 126 -2.35 -2.40 19.32
CA GLY A 126 -3.53 -1.80 19.93
C GLY A 126 -4.59 -1.39 18.90
N ASN A 127 -4.17 -0.85 17.75
CA ASN A 127 -5.07 -0.49 16.66
C ASN A 127 -5.66 -1.74 15.98
N MET A 128 -4.87 -2.79 15.78
CA MET A 128 -5.36 -4.07 15.26
C MET A 128 -6.36 -4.75 16.21
N GLN A 129 -6.14 -4.68 17.53
CA GLN A 129 -7.10 -5.19 18.50
C GLN A 129 -8.43 -4.44 18.44
N LYS A 130 -8.40 -3.10 18.40
CA LYS A 130 -9.62 -2.28 18.23
C LYS A 130 -10.36 -2.62 16.93
N LEU A 131 -9.61 -2.84 15.84
CA LEU A 131 -10.19 -3.25 14.56
C LEU A 131 -10.86 -4.63 14.67
N ALA A 132 -10.21 -5.60 15.30
CA ALA A 132 -10.79 -6.93 15.53
C ALA A 132 -12.07 -6.86 16.36
N ASP A 133 -12.09 -6.05 17.42
CA ASP A 133 -13.28 -5.86 18.25
C ASP A 133 -14.43 -5.22 17.45
N LYS A 134 -14.12 -4.25 16.58
CA LYS A 134 -15.10 -3.64 15.68
C LYS A 134 -15.71 -4.66 14.72
N TYR A 135 -14.88 -5.49 14.06
CA TYR A 135 -15.36 -6.54 13.15
C TYR A 135 -16.21 -7.59 13.88
N ARG A 136 -15.85 -7.94 15.12
CA ARG A 136 -16.65 -8.83 15.96
C ARG A 136 -18.02 -8.21 16.26
N GLN A 137 -18.07 -6.96 16.68
CA GLN A 137 -19.29 -6.26 17.08
C GLN A 137 -20.23 -5.95 15.91
N GLU A 138 -19.70 -5.39 14.83
CA GLU A 138 -20.51 -4.90 13.71
C GLU A 138 -20.86 -6.00 12.70
N HIS A 139 -20.03 -7.03 12.61
CA HIS A 139 -20.16 -8.06 11.58
C HIS A 139 -20.21 -9.49 12.11
N GLY A 140 -19.94 -9.73 13.40
CA GLY A 140 -19.86 -11.10 13.94
C GLY A 140 -18.71 -11.89 13.31
N ILE A 141 -17.60 -11.23 12.99
CA ILE A 141 -16.41 -11.86 12.38
C ILE A 141 -15.30 -11.84 13.42
N GLU A 142 -14.77 -13.01 13.74
CA GLU A 142 -13.56 -13.14 14.55
C GLU A 142 -12.35 -13.14 13.62
N LEU A 143 -11.51 -12.11 13.73
CA LEU A 143 -10.28 -12.04 12.94
C LEU A 143 -9.26 -13.06 13.49
N PRO A 144 -8.51 -13.77 12.63
CA PRO A 144 -7.48 -14.71 13.05
C PRO A 144 -6.42 -14.08 13.96
N GLU A 145 -5.95 -14.83 14.96
CA GLU A 145 -4.98 -14.33 15.95
C GLU A 145 -3.64 -13.97 15.31
N ASP A 146 -3.20 -14.74 14.31
CA ASP A 146 -2.01 -14.50 13.51
C ASP A 146 -2.07 -13.24 12.65
N ILE A 147 -3.28 -12.75 12.33
CA ILE A 147 -3.51 -11.43 11.74
C ILE A 147 -3.46 -10.33 12.81
N VAL A 148 -4.22 -10.49 13.91
CA VAL A 148 -4.36 -9.45 14.94
C VAL A 148 -3.03 -9.18 15.66
N LYS A 149 -2.23 -10.23 15.86
CA LYS A 149 -0.92 -10.16 16.52
C LYS A 149 0.25 -10.13 15.53
N PHE A 150 -0.03 -9.96 14.23
CA PHE A 150 1.03 -9.92 13.22
C PHE A 150 1.98 -8.76 13.49
N GLU A 151 3.27 -9.05 13.53
CA GLU A 151 4.33 -8.04 13.54
C GLU A 151 5.23 -8.27 12.34
N LEU A 152 5.39 -7.23 11.51
CA LEU A 152 6.34 -7.28 10.42
C LEU A 152 7.76 -7.43 11.01
N PRO A 153 8.52 -8.48 10.66
CA PRO A 153 9.85 -8.69 11.22
C PRO A 153 10.77 -7.52 10.89
N ARG A 154 11.79 -7.32 11.73
CA ARG A 154 12.88 -6.40 11.41
C ARG A 154 13.64 -6.92 10.19
N CYS A 155 14.17 -5.99 9.39
CA CYS A 155 14.99 -6.33 8.24
C CYS A 155 16.46 -6.03 8.52
N ASP A 156 17.28 -7.06 8.47
CA ASP A 156 18.75 -7.04 8.57
C ASP A 156 19.44 -7.21 7.20
N LYS A 157 18.65 -7.36 6.13
CA LYS A 157 19.11 -7.64 4.76
C LYS A 157 19.21 -6.40 3.86
N VAL A 158 18.92 -5.22 4.41
CA VAL A 158 19.07 -3.95 3.70
C VAL A 158 20.41 -3.33 4.06
N ARG A 159 21.21 -3.00 3.05
CA ARG A 159 22.54 -2.38 3.22
C ARG A 159 22.59 -1.06 2.48
N VAL A 160 23.09 -0.03 3.16
CA VAL A 160 23.31 1.30 2.57
C VAL A 160 24.59 1.26 1.73
N VAL A 161 24.51 1.69 0.46
CA VAL A 161 25.64 1.62 -0.49
C VAL A 161 26.37 2.94 -0.70
N ASN A 162 25.80 4.05 -0.22
CA ASN A 162 26.40 5.38 -0.34
C ASN A 162 26.48 6.11 1.01
N GLN A 163 27.32 7.14 1.09
CA GLN A 163 27.43 7.99 2.28
C GLN A 163 26.42 9.15 2.28
N LYS A 164 25.40 9.11 1.41
CA LYS A 164 24.37 10.14 1.41
C LYS A 164 23.47 9.93 2.63
N GLY A 165 23.24 10.97 3.40
CA GLY A 165 22.00 11.08 4.18
C GLY A 165 22.15 11.28 5.69
N LYS A 166 21.18 12.01 6.22
CA LYS A 166 20.90 12.25 7.64
C LYS A 166 20.64 10.92 8.38
N LYS A 167 20.60 10.95 9.71
CA LYS A 167 20.30 9.73 10.49
C LYS A 167 18.92 9.17 10.07
N PRO A 168 18.73 7.83 10.01
CA PRO A 168 17.46 7.23 9.55
C PRO A 168 16.20 7.75 10.25
N GLN A 169 16.30 8.13 11.52
CA GLN A 169 15.19 8.66 12.31
C GLN A 169 14.74 10.06 11.83
N ASP A 170 15.70 10.91 11.44
CA ASP A 170 15.42 12.24 10.90
C ASP A 170 14.76 12.13 9.52
N LEU A 171 15.07 11.07 8.76
CA LEU A 171 14.50 10.83 7.44
C LEU A 171 12.98 10.61 7.49
N VAL A 172 12.45 9.90 8.48
CA VAL A 172 10.99 9.62 8.54
C VAL A 172 10.18 10.91 8.59
N GLN A 173 10.51 11.79 9.55
CA GLN A 173 9.75 13.00 9.77
C GLN A 173 9.91 13.99 8.61
N LEU A 174 11.13 14.12 8.09
CA LEU A 174 11.41 14.99 6.95
C LEU A 174 10.69 14.53 5.69
N LEU A 175 10.79 13.24 5.34
CA LEU A 175 10.12 12.71 4.15
C LEU A 175 8.60 12.78 4.27
N ALA A 176 8.04 12.47 5.44
CA ALA A 176 6.61 12.58 5.67
C ALA A 176 6.12 14.04 5.51
N ALA A 177 6.88 15.02 6.02
CA ALA A 177 6.54 16.44 5.86
C ALA A 177 6.66 16.90 4.40
N ASP A 178 7.78 16.58 3.73
CA ASP A 178 8.04 16.99 2.35
C ASP A 178 7.01 16.36 1.38
N ILE A 179 6.71 15.07 1.52
CA ILE A 179 5.71 14.38 0.67
C ILE A 179 4.29 14.84 1.04
N GLY A 180 4.01 15.05 2.33
CA GLY A 180 2.74 15.64 2.77
C GLY A 180 2.48 17.00 2.15
N GLN A 181 3.52 17.84 2.00
CA GLN A 181 3.40 19.12 1.29
C GLN A 181 3.01 18.92 -0.18
N LEU A 182 3.57 17.93 -0.87
CA LEU A 182 3.16 17.59 -2.25
C LEU A 182 1.72 17.08 -2.30
N GLU A 183 1.27 16.35 -1.28
CA GLU A 183 -0.08 15.82 -1.20
C GLU A 183 -1.14 16.92 -1.03
N THR A 184 -0.77 18.09 -0.48
CA THR A 184 -1.70 19.24 -0.35
C THR A 184 -2.26 19.73 -1.68
N PHE A 185 -1.65 19.34 -2.80
CA PHE A 185 -2.19 19.58 -4.14
C PHE A 185 -3.53 18.84 -4.38
N PHE A 186 -3.70 17.65 -3.80
CA PHE A 186 -4.89 16.80 -4.01
C PHE A 186 -5.92 16.91 -2.89
N VAL A 187 -5.47 17.22 -1.67
CA VAL A 187 -6.34 17.26 -0.48
C VAL A 187 -5.98 18.43 0.44
N PRO A 188 -6.93 18.97 1.22
CA PRO A 188 -6.65 20.04 2.16
C PRO A 188 -5.56 19.65 3.19
N PRO A 189 -4.74 20.60 3.69
CA PRO A 189 -3.73 20.32 4.71
C PRO A 189 -4.27 19.59 5.94
N THR A 190 -5.48 19.91 6.39
CA THR A 190 -6.14 19.22 7.52
C THR A 190 -6.38 17.72 7.28
N VAL A 191 -6.56 17.32 6.01
CA VAL A 191 -6.70 15.92 5.61
C VAL A 191 -5.34 15.22 5.59
N VAL A 192 -4.28 15.92 5.16
CA VAL A 192 -2.90 15.43 5.21
C VAL A 192 -2.44 15.23 6.66
N ASP A 193 -2.68 16.22 7.52
CA ASP A 193 -2.28 16.21 8.94
C ASP A 193 -2.97 15.08 9.72
N SER A 194 -4.21 14.76 9.37
CA SER A 194 -4.95 13.63 9.95
C SER A 194 -4.54 12.26 9.38
N GLN A 195 -3.62 12.24 8.40
CA GLN A 195 -3.17 11.04 7.68
C GLN A 195 -4.32 10.24 7.04
N TYR A 196 -5.45 10.89 6.76
CA TYR A 196 -6.66 10.21 6.28
C TYR A 196 -6.47 9.55 4.91
N THR A 197 -5.63 10.14 4.05
CA THR A 197 -5.27 9.58 2.73
C THR A 197 -4.03 8.70 2.75
N PHE A 198 -3.35 8.59 3.90
CA PHE A 198 -2.14 7.79 4.06
C PHE A 198 -2.49 6.34 4.38
N VAL A 199 -2.95 5.64 3.34
CA VAL A 199 -3.43 4.26 3.42
C VAL A 199 -2.62 3.36 2.49
N PRO A 200 -2.67 2.02 2.67
CA PRO A 200 -1.97 1.10 1.79
C PRO A 200 -2.24 1.40 0.33
N TYR A 201 -1.20 1.39 -0.50
CA TYR A 201 -1.34 1.63 -1.94
C TYR A 201 -2.42 0.73 -2.56
N VAL A 202 -2.53 -0.53 -2.13
CA VAL A 202 -3.53 -1.47 -2.64
C VAL A 202 -4.94 -0.93 -2.42
N ASN A 203 -5.16 -0.23 -1.31
CA ASN A 203 -6.43 0.39 -1.00
C ASN A 203 -6.68 1.61 -1.89
N HIS A 204 -5.66 2.42 -2.23
CA HIS A 204 -5.79 3.44 -3.28
C HIS A 204 -6.27 2.82 -4.59
N LEU A 205 -5.57 1.79 -5.08
CA LEU A 205 -5.90 1.14 -6.35
C LEU A 205 -7.31 0.51 -6.34
N VAL A 206 -7.62 -0.30 -5.33
CA VAL A 206 -8.92 -0.97 -5.24
C VAL A 206 -10.04 0.04 -5.05
N MET A 207 -9.85 1.08 -4.24
CA MET A 207 -10.90 2.08 -4.03
C MET A 207 -11.08 3.01 -5.24
N SER A 208 -10.10 3.12 -6.15
CA SER A 208 -10.26 3.79 -7.43
C SER A 208 -11.08 2.98 -8.43
N VAL A 209 -10.92 1.65 -8.42
CA VAL A 209 -11.44 0.73 -9.45
C VAL A 209 -12.75 0.06 -9.05
N VAL A 210 -12.83 -0.34 -7.79
CA VAL A 210 -13.93 -1.14 -7.25
C VAL A 210 -14.98 -0.21 -6.65
N SER A 211 -16.24 -0.44 -6.99
CA SER A 211 -17.36 0.39 -6.53
C SER A 211 -17.55 0.34 -5.01
N GLU A 212 -18.17 1.37 -4.43
CA GLU A 212 -18.49 1.42 -3.00
C GLU A 212 -19.30 0.19 -2.53
N GLY A 213 -20.15 -0.36 -3.42
CA GLY A 213 -20.90 -1.59 -3.18
C GLY A 213 -20.04 -2.77 -2.75
N ALA A 214 -18.80 -2.87 -3.24
CA ALA A 214 -17.88 -3.93 -2.84
C ALA A 214 -17.41 -3.83 -1.39
N ARG A 215 -17.30 -2.61 -0.84
CA ARG A 215 -16.94 -2.39 0.56
C ARG A 215 -17.99 -3.00 1.50
N TYR A 216 -19.27 -2.79 1.18
CA TYR A 216 -20.38 -3.37 1.94
C TYR A 216 -20.44 -4.90 1.85
N ARG A 217 -19.87 -5.48 0.78
CA ARG A 217 -19.80 -6.94 0.59
C ARG A 217 -18.56 -7.57 1.21
N ARG A 218 -17.56 -6.79 1.61
CA ARG A 218 -16.30 -7.28 2.18
C ARG A 218 -16.49 -8.19 3.40
N PRO A 219 -17.32 -7.85 4.40
CA PRO A 219 -17.56 -8.74 5.54
C PRO A 219 -18.14 -10.11 5.13
N ARG A 220 -18.99 -10.14 4.08
CA ARG A 220 -19.53 -11.41 3.58
C ARG A 220 -18.45 -12.27 2.95
N VAL A 221 -17.58 -11.68 2.11
CA VAL A 221 -16.44 -12.39 1.51
C VAL A 221 -15.53 -12.96 2.59
N MET A 222 -15.23 -12.18 3.63
CA MET A 222 -14.42 -12.61 4.76
C MET A 222 -15.03 -13.82 5.49
N LYS A 223 -16.34 -13.81 5.74
CA LYS A 223 -17.04 -14.96 6.36
C LYS A 223 -16.97 -16.21 5.50
N ASP A 224 -17.33 -16.10 4.23
CA ASP A 224 -17.28 -17.23 3.28
C ASP A 224 -15.87 -17.86 3.27
N PHE A 225 -14.84 -17.00 3.26
CA PHE A 225 -13.44 -17.43 3.26
C PHE A 225 -13.02 -18.11 4.58
N LEU A 226 -13.38 -17.55 5.74
CA LEU A 226 -13.08 -18.16 7.03
C LEU A 226 -13.77 -19.52 7.21
N GLU A 227 -14.99 -19.68 6.68
CA GLU A 227 -15.76 -20.92 6.80
C GLU A 227 -15.31 -22.01 5.82
N THR A 228 -14.91 -21.63 4.60
CA THR A 228 -14.74 -22.60 3.49
C THR A 228 -13.38 -22.54 2.80
N GLY A 229 -12.53 -21.59 3.16
CA GLY A 229 -11.27 -21.30 2.47
C GLY A 229 -11.42 -20.65 1.08
N ARG A 230 -12.65 -20.29 0.69
CA ARG A 230 -12.96 -19.70 -0.63
C ARG A 230 -14.17 -18.76 -0.57
N SER A 231 -14.33 -17.90 -1.57
CA SER A 231 -15.56 -17.11 -1.75
C SER A 231 -15.86 -16.92 -3.24
N GLU A 232 -16.97 -17.48 -3.71
CA GLU A 232 -17.44 -17.27 -5.10
C GLU A 232 -17.72 -15.79 -5.38
N LEU A 233 -18.12 -15.04 -4.35
CA LEU A 233 -18.32 -13.59 -4.46
C LEU A 233 -16.99 -12.86 -4.71
N LEU A 234 -15.90 -13.30 -4.07
CA LEU A 234 -14.56 -12.77 -4.35
C LEU A 234 -14.14 -13.07 -5.79
N GLU A 235 -14.26 -14.32 -6.23
CA GLU A 235 -13.87 -14.69 -7.59
C GLU A 235 -14.69 -13.93 -8.64
N GLY A 236 -15.99 -13.70 -8.38
CA GLY A 236 -16.81 -12.82 -9.22
C GLY A 236 -16.28 -11.37 -9.30
N TYR A 237 -15.75 -10.82 -8.20
CA TYR A 237 -15.11 -9.50 -8.21
C TYR A 237 -13.77 -9.52 -8.97
N VAL A 238 -12.96 -10.54 -8.79
CA VAL A 238 -11.69 -10.69 -9.50
C VAL A 238 -11.92 -10.78 -11.01
N GLU A 239 -12.81 -11.66 -11.46
CA GLU A 239 -13.14 -11.83 -12.87
C GLU A 239 -13.71 -10.56 -13.50
N LYS A 240 -14.54 -9.82 -12.74
CA LYS A 240 -15.10 -8.55 -13.20
C LYS A 240 -14.04 -7.48 -13.42
N PHE A 241 -13.08 -7.35 -12.52
CA PHE A 241 -12.15 -6.21 -12.52
C PHE A 241 -10.80 -6.49 -13.18
N LYS A 242 -10.37 -7.75 -13.33
CA LYS A 242 -9.09 -8.08 -13.98
C LYS A 242 -8.97 -7.57 -15.42
N ASN A 243 -10.09 -7.39 -16.12
CA ASN A 243 -10.10 -6.91 -17.50
C ASN A 243 -10.35 -5.40 -17.60
N ILE A 244 -10.23 -4.66 -16.49
CA ILE A 244 -10.39 -3.22 -16.53
C ILE A 244 -9.25 -2.59 -17.32
N THR A 245 -9.62 -1.64 -18.18
CA THR A 245 -8.67 -0.87 -18.98
C THR A 245 -8.42 0.46 -18.32
N PHE A 246 -7.14 0.82 -18.22
CA PHE A 246 -6.67 2.09 -17.70
C PHE A 246 -6.34 3.03 -18.85
#